data_AF-A0A7C8D3E0-F1
#
_entry.id   AF-A0A7C8D3E0-F1
#
_cell.length_a   1.000
_cell.length_b   1.000
_cell.length_c   1.000
_cell.angle_alpha   90.00
_cell.angle_beta   90.00
_cell.angle_gamma   90.00
#
_symmetry.space_group_name_H-M   'P 1'
#
loop_
_entity.id
_entity.type
_entity.pdbx_description
1 polymer ?
#
loop_
_entity_poly.entity_id
_entity_poly.type
_entity_poly.pdbx_seq_one_letter_code
_entity_poly.pdbx_strand_id
1 'polypeptide(L)'
;MATTNMAKKKTKRTPKEGNTRYRRTDEELIQDLQNRIHEVKTRQKTRDMQRSPSIKAAATALKGIDRALAVAEKEEDNLVRHVLADTRRPLSVYLEKVGVKTPKVNLPRGRRPKGME
;
A
#
# COMPACT_ATOMS: atom_id res chain seq x y z
N MET A 1 1.01 46.40 19.12
CA MET A 1 1.69 46.43 17.81
C MET A 1 1.07 45.36 16.94
N ALA A 2 0.25 45.74 15.95
CA ALA A 2 -0.44 44.79 15.09
C ALA A 2 0.47 44.42 13.90
N THR A 3 0.85 43.15 13.78
CA THR A 3 1.61 42.64 12.62
C THR A 3 0.64 42.29 11.50
N THR A 4 0.58 43.13 10.47
CA THR A 4 -0.25 42.93 9.28
C THR A 4 0.31 41.76 8.46
N ASN A 5 -0.36 40.61 8.51
CA ASN A 5 -0.10 39.47 7.62
C ASN A 5 -0.47 39.84 6.17
N MET A 6 0.52 40.22 5.38
CA MET A 6 0.38 40.43 3.93
C MET A 6 0.23 39.07 3.23
N ALA A 7 -1.01 38.60 3.09
CA ALA A 7 -1.34 37.47 2.24
C ALA A 7 -1.08 37.84 0.76
N LYS A 8 0.06 37.39 0.19
CA LYS A 8 0.38 37.56 -1.23
C LYS A 8 -0.69 36.84 -2.07
N LYS A 9 -1.51 37.63 -2.78
CA LYS A 9 -2.51 37.16 -3.74
C LYS A 9 -1.80 36.40 -4.86
N LYS A 10 -2.00 35.07 -4.95
CA LYS A 10 -1.43 34.23 -6.03
C LYS A 10 -2.06 34.65 -7.37
N THR A 11 -1.30 35.37 -8.19
CA THR A 11 -1.65 35.63 -9.59
C THR A 11 -1.53 34.32 -10.39
N LYS A 12 -2.55 33.99 -11.19
CA LYS A 12 -2.51 32.83 -12.10
C LYS A 12 -1.40 33.06 -13.13
N ARG A 13 -0.35 32.22 -13.09
CA ARG A 13 0.79 32.30 -14.02
C ARG A 13 0.41 31.65 -15.35
N THR A 14 0.51 32.40 -16.44
CA THR A 14 0.28 31.90 -17.80
C THR A 14 1.59 31.38 -18.42
N PRO A 15 1.54 30.32 -19.25
CA PRO A 15 2.71 29.87 -20.01
C PRO A 15 3.15 30.93 -21.03
N LYS A 16 4.44 30.90 -21.44
CA LYS A 16 4.89 31.68 -22.60
C LYS A 16 4.21 31.16 -23.88
N GLU A 17 3.95 32.05 -24.83
CA GLU A 17 3.41 31.70 -26.15
C GLU A 17 4.24 30.57 -26.79
N GLY A 18 3.55 29.53 -27.28
CA GLY A 18 4.17 28.34 -27.86
C GLY A 18 4.55 27.23 -26.86
N ASN A 19 4.34 27.41 -25.55
CA ASN A 19 4.62 26.37 -24.57
C ASN A 19 3.40 26.07 -23.68
N THR A 20 3.12 24.79 -23.43
CA THR A 20 1.99 24.36 -22.59
C THR A 20 2.32 24.37 -21.10
N ARG A 21 3.61 24.43 -20.72
CA ARG A 21 4.06 24.41 -19.33
C ARG A 21 4.66 25.76 -18.90
N TYR A 22 4.29 26.19 -17.70
CA TYR A 22 4.95 27.31 -17.02
C TYR A 22 6.35 26.88 -16.54
N ARG A 23 7.29 27.83 -16.51
CA ARG A 23 8.60 27.62 -15.91
C ARG A 23 8.41 27.53 -14.39
N ARG A 24 8.88 26.43 -13.80
CA ARG A 24 8.80 26.22 -12.35
C ARG A 24 9.64 27.25 -11.61
N THR A 25 9.17 27.71 -10.46
CA THR A 25 10.01 28.52 -9.56
C THR A 25 10.93 27.64 -8.73
N ASP A 26 11.97 28.25 -8.16
CA ASP A 26 12.93 27.55 -7.31
C ASP A 26 12.22 26.87 -6.11
N GLU A 27 11.22 27.52 -5.53
CA GLU A 27 10.37 26.94 -4.46
C GLU A 27 9.62 25.67 -4.91
N GLU A 28 9.07 25.66 -6.13
CA GLU A 28 8.37 24.50 -6.70
C GLU A 28 9.36 23.37 -7.00
N LEU A 29 10.58 23.72 -7.45
CA LEU A 29 11.66 22.75 -7.64
C LEU A 29 12.10 22.13 -6.32
N ILE A 30 12.26 22.93 -5.27
CA ILE A 30 12.62 22.46 -3.92
C ILE A 30 11.54 21.51 -3.41
N GLN A 31 10.26 21.85 -3.58
CA GLN A 31 9.16 20.99 -3.15
C GLN A 31 9.13 19.67 -3.92
N ASP A 32 9.32 19.69 -5.25
CA ASP A 32 9.43 18.49 -6.07
C ASP A 32 10.60 17.59 -5.61
N LEU A 33 11.76 18.19 -5.31
CA LEU A 33 12.92 17.45 -4.83
C LEU A 33 12.69 16.86 -3.43
N GLN A 34 12.05 17.60 -2.53
CA GLN A 34 11.66 17.10 -1.20
C GLN A 34 10.70 15.92 -1.30
N ASN A 35 9.70 15.99 -2.19
CA ASN A 35 8.78 14.89 -2.48
C ASN A 35 9.56 13.67 -2.99
N ARG A 36 10.52 13.89 -3.90
CA ARG A 36 11.37 12.82 -4.45
C ARG A 36 12.24 12.17 -3.38
N ILE A 37 12.82 12.95 -2.47
CA ILE A 37 13.58 12.45 -1.32
C ILE A 37 12.69 11.59 -0.43
N HIS A 38 11.46 12.05 -0.14
CA HIS A 38 10.50 11.30 0.66
C HIS A 38 10.15 9.95 0.00
N GLU A 39 9.88 9.95 -1.31
CA GLU A 39 9.63 8.71 -2.07
C GLU A 39 10.83 7.75 -2.03
N VAL A 40 12.05 8.24 -2.19
CA VAL A 40 13.25 7.38 -2.13
C VAL A 40 13.44 6.79 -0.74
N LYS A 41 13.24 7.58 0.32
CA LYS A 41 13.33 7.12 1.72
C LYS A 41 12.27 6.06 2.03
N THR A 42 11.04 6.24 1.58
CA THR A 42 9.98 5.23 1.77
C THR A 42 10.30 3.94 1.01
N ARG A 43 10.82 4.03 -0.22
CA ARG A 43 11.27 2.86 -0.98
C ARG A 43 12.44 2.13 -0.31
N GLN A 44 13.43 2.85 0.22
CA GLN A 44 14.54 2.24 0.95
C GLN A 44 14.05 1.44 2.16
N LYS A 45 13.18 2.04 2.99
CA LYS A 45 12.56 1.34 4.13
C LYS A 45 11.83 0.07 3.70
N THR A 46 11.04 0.10 2.63
CA THR A 46 10.36 -1.11 2.13
C THR A 46 11.35 -2.18 1.65
N ARG A 47 12.45 -1.80 1.00
CA ARG A 47 13.49 -2.75 0.54
C ARG A 47 14.20 -3.40 1.72
N ASP A 48 14.54 -2.63 2.74
CA ASP A 48 15.23 -3.13 3.93
C ASP A 48 14.32 -4.06 4.74
N MET A 49 13.03 -3.76 4.84
CA MET A 49 12.05 -4.66 5.45
C MET A 49 11.89 -5.96 4.64
N GLN A 50 11.82 -5.88 3.30
CA GLN A 50 11.76 -7.06 2.44
C GLN A 50 13.05 -7.89 2.41
N ARG A 51 14.18 -7.35 2.86
CA ARG A 51 15.45 -8.10 2.94
C ARG A 51 15.45 -9.12 4.08
N SER A 52 14.65 -8.91 5.12
CA SER A 52 14.57 -9.84 6.25
C SER A 52 14.14 -11.24 5.78
N PRO A 53 14.90 -12.30 6.11
CA PRO A 53 14.56 -13.66 5.74
C PRO A 53 13.21 -14.10 6.33
N SER A 54 12.88 -13.68 7.54
CA SER A 54 11.61 -14.00 8.20
C SER A 54 10.42 -13.37 7.48
N ILE A 55 10.56 -12.12 7.01
CA ILE A 55 9.50 -11.44 6.24
C ILE A 55 9.30 -12.10 4.88
N LYS A 56 10.40 -12.52 4.22
CA LYS A 56 10.31 -13.30 2.98
C LYS A 56 9.59 -14.64 3.18
N ALA A 57 9.94 -15.36 4.25
CA ALA A 57 9.27 -16.62 4.59
C ALA A 57 7.78 -16.41 4.87
N ALA A 58 7.42 -15.39 5.65
CA ALA A 58 6.04 -15.03 5.92
C ALA A 58 5.25 -14.65 4.65
N ALA A 59 5.86 -13.90 3.73
CA ALA A 59 5.25 -13.58 2.44
C ALA A 59 5.04 -14.81 1.56
N THR A 60 5.99 -15.76 1.58
CA THR A 60 5.85 -17.06 0.88
C THR A 60 4.74 -17.90 1.50
N ALA A 61 4.64 -17.95 2.82
CA ALA A 61 3.56 -18.63 3.52
C ALA A 61 2.18 -18.04 3.15
N LEU A 62 2.06 -16.71 3.12
CA LEU A 62 0.82 -16.04 2.70
C LEU A 62 0.42 -16.43 1.26
N LYS A 63 1.38 -16.47 0.32
CA LYS A 63 1.11 -16.95 -1.04
C LYS A 63 0.68 -18.42 -1.08
N GLY A 64 1.22 -19.25 -0.19
CA GLY A 64 0.80 -20.64 -0.02
C GLY A 64 -0.66 -20.74 0.42
N ILE A 65 -1.06 -19.93 1.41
CA ILE A 65 -2.46 -19.83 1.88
C ILE A 65 -3.38 -19.35 0.75
N ASP A 66 -2.97 -18.34 -0.02
CA ASP A 66 -3.76 -17.82 -1.14
C ASP A 66 -3.97 -18.89 -2.23
N ARG A 67 -2.97 -19.74 -2.50
CA ARG A 67 -3.11 -20.88 -3.41
C ARG A 67 -4.04 -21.95 -2.84
N ALA A 68 -3.89 -22.28 -1.55
CA ALA A 68 -4.73 -23.25 -0.88
C ALA A 68 -6.20 -22.82 -0.86
N LEU A 69 -6.49 -21.52 -0.69
CA LEU A 69 -7.83 -20.95 -0.83
C LEU A 69 -8.44 -21.20 -2.23
N ALA A 70 -7.65 -21.04 -3.28
CA ALA A 70 -8.09 -21.28 -4.65
C ALA A 70 -8.31 -22.78 -4.94
N VAL A 71 -7.56 -23.67 -4.30
CA VAL A 71 -7.78 -25.12 -4.38
C VAL A 71 -9.04 -25.52 -3.62
N ALA A 72 -9.19 -25.07 -2.37
CA ALA A 72 -10.37 -25.34 -1.55
C ALA A 72 -11.67 -24.79 -2.19
N GLU A 73 -11.59 -23.68 -2.93
CA GLU A 73 -12.70 -23.19 -3.74
C GLU A 73 -13.09 -24.15 -4.87
N LYS A 74 -12.12 -24.79 -5.54
CA LYS A 74 -12.37 -25.75 -6.61
C LYS A 74 -12.91 -27.08 -6.09
N GLU A 75 -12.49 -27.48 -4.90
CA GLU A 75 -12.91 -28.71 -4.23
C GLU A 75 -14.21 -28.53 -3.43
N GLU A 76 -14.77 -27.32 -3.42
CA GLU A 76 -15.96 -26.94 -2.65
C GLU A 76 -15.85 -27.19 -1.12
N ASP A 77 -14.62 -27.31 -0.60
CA ASP A 77 -14.35 -27.49 0.82
C ASP A 77 -14.44 -26.15 1.56
N ASN A 78 -15.66 -25.82 1.96
CA ASN A 78 -15.97 -24.58 2.65
C ASN A 78 -15.33 -24.51 4.05
N LEU A 79 -15.15 -25.64 4.74
CA LEU A 79 -14.54 -25.65 6.08
C LEU A 79 -13.07 -25.21 5.99
N VAL A 80 -12.29 -25.87 5.15
CA VAL A 80 -10.88 -25.54 4.93
C VAL A 80 -10.74 -24.13 4.40
N ARG A 81 -11.61 -23.72 3.47
CA ARG A 81 -11.60 -22.35 2.91
C ARG A 81 -11.79 -21.29 3.99
N HIS A 82 -12.68 -21.50 4.96
CA HIS A 82 -12.86 -20.56 6.08
C HIS A 82 -11.67 -20.57 7.06
N VAL A 83 -11.07 -21.72 7.38
CA VAL A 83 -9.88 -21.81 8.27
C VAL A 83 -8.71 -21.05 7.64
N LEU A 84 -8.47 -21.28 6.35
CA LEU A 84 -7.43 -20.59 5.60
C LEU A 84 -7.68 -19.07 5.52
N ALA A 85 -8.93 -18.65 5.38
CA ALA A 85 -9.29 -17.23 5.39
C ALA A 85 -9.00 -16.56 6.75
N ASP A 86 -9.28 -17.25 7.85
CA ASP A 86 -9.07 -16.73 9.20
C ASP A 86 -7.58 -16.68 9.59
N THR A 87 -6.78 -17.66 9.15
CA THR A 87 -5.31 -17.62 9.32
C THR A 87 -4.63 -16.57 8.44
N ARG A 88 -5.15 -16.32 7.23
CA ARG A 88 -4.63 -15.30 6.31
C ARG A 88 -4.70 -13.89 6.87
N ARG A 89 -5.84 -13.52 7.49
CA ARG A 89 -6.13 -12.15 7.98
C ARG A 89 -5.06 -11.55 8.90
N PRO A 90 -4.67 -12.19 10.03
CA PRO A 90 -3.67 -11.62 10.94
C PRO A 90 -2.30 -11.50 10.25
N LEU A 91 -1.93 -12.48 9.42
CA LEU A 91 -0.67 -12.48 8.69
C LEU A 91 -0.61 -11.34 7.66
N SER A 92 -1.69 -11.11 6.91
CA SER A 92 -1.75 -10.01 5.93
C SER A 92 -1.70 -8.65 6.62
N VAL A 93 -2.41 -8.47 7.74
CA VAL A 93 -2.38 -7.22 8.52
C VAL A 93 -0.98 -6.93 9.05
N TYR A 94 -0.28 -7.94 9.56
CA TYR A 94 1.09 -7.78 10.02
C TYR A 94 2.03 -7.37 8.88
N LEU A 95 1.95 -8.06 7.73
CA LEU A 95 2.78 -7.75 6.57
C LEU A 95 2.52 -6.33 6.03
N GLU A 96 1.27 -5.88 6.01
CA GLU A 96 0.91 -4.51 5.63
C GLU A 96 1.45 -3.45 6.60
N LYS A 97 1.39 -3.71 7.92
CA LYS A 97 2.01 -2.84 8.93
C LYS A 97 3.52 -2.72 8.74
N VAL A 98 4.16 -3.80 8.30
CA VAL A 98 5.58 -3.86 7.96
C VAL A 98 5.87 -3.29 6.56
N GLY A 99 4.88 -2.71 5.88
CA GLY A 99 5.06 -2.06 4.58
C GLY A 99 5.15 -3.01 3.39
N VAL A 100 4.84 -4.29 3.59
CA VAL A 100 4.71 -5.27 2.51
C VAL A 100 3.27 -5.23 2.00
N LYS A 101 3.10 -4.82 0.74
CA LYS A 101 1.78 -4.85 0.08
C LYS A 101 1.34 -6.29 -0.13
N THR A 102 0.16 -6.65 0.38
CA THR A 102 -0.44 -7.96 0.13
C THR A 102 -1.48 -7.88 -0.98
N PRO A 103 -1.62 -8.91 -1.85
CA PRO A 103 -2.63 -8.92 -2.89
C PRO A 103 -4.03 -9.03 -2.28
N LYS A 104 -5.03 -8.47 -2.96
CA LYS A 104 -6.45 -8.66 -2.61
C LYS A 104 -6.89 -10.04 -3.09
N VAL A 105 -7.47 -10.83 -2.20
CA VAL A 105 -7.89 -12.22 -2.47
C VAL A 105 -9.39 -12.37 -2.24
N ASN A 106 -10.01 -13.25 -3.04
CA ASN A 106 -11.43 -13.61 -2.90
C ASN A 106 -11.63 -14.54 -1.70
N LEU A 107 -11.83 -13.92 -0.55
CA LEU A 107 -12.15 -14.62 0.69
C LEU A 107 -13.59 -15.14 0.65
N PRO A 108 -13.87 -16.30 1.29
CA PRO A 108 -15.23 -16.82 1.40
C PRO A 108 -16.13 -15.77 2.07
N ARG A 109 -17.29 -15.53 1.46
CA ARG A 109 -18.33 -14.63 1.96
C ARG A 109 -19.52 -15.48 2.38
N GLY A 110 -20.19 -15.10 3.47
CA GLY A 110 -21.42 -15.76 3.92
C GLY A 110 -21.29 -16.40 5.31
N ARG A 111 -22.30 -17.19 5.67
CA ARG A 111 -22.36 -17.90 6.95
C ARG A 111 -21.26 -18.94 7.05
N ARG A 112 -20.63 -19.02 8.22
CA ARG A 112 -19.69 -20.10 8.54
C ARG A 112 -20.40 -21.46 8.48
N PRO A 113 -19.76 -22.50 7.93
CA PRO A 113 -20.30 -23.85 7.90
C PRO A 113 -20.55 -24.37 9.32
N LYS A 114 -21.58 -25.22 9.46
CA LYS A 114 -21.91 -25.91 10.72
C LYS A 114 -20.76 -26.85 11.07
N GLY A 115 -20.20 -26.75 12.27
CA GLY A 115 -19.01 -27.50 12.70
C GLY A 115 -17.76 -26.65 12.94
N MET A 116 -17.89 -25.32 12.89
CA MET A 116 -16.82 -24.34 13.10
C MET A 116 -17.00 -23.52 14.39
N GLU A 117 -17.80 -24.03 15.34
CA GLU A 117 -18.00 -23.43 16.67
C GLU A 117 -16.77 -23.59 17.56
#